data_AF-A0A5C6D042-F1
#
_entry.id   AF-A0A5C6D042-F1
#
_cell.length_a   1.000
_cell.length_b   1.000
_cell.length_c   1.000
_cell.angle_alpha   90.00
_cell.angle_beta   90.00
_cell.angle_gamma   90.00
#
_symmetry.space_group_name_H-M   'P 1'
#
loop_
_entity.id
_entity.type
_entity.pdbx_description
1 polymer ?
#
loop_
_entity_poly.entity_id
_entity_poly.type
_entity_poly.pdbx_seq_one_letter_code
_entity_poly.pdbx_strand_id
1 'polypeptide(L)'
;MVTLLAAAPLITPAQTAPRSELLKGPSGGQQTELGSTNGEIESSDDESIRGFMTLEEVANQTGVPISDILERLDLPLNTAPSKQVGRLLRAHGMEMSNLRQVVGQDESGQ
;
A
#
# COMPACT_ATOMS: atom_id res chain seq x y z
N MET A 1 -14.54 37.78 -65.77
CA MET A 1 -15.00 38.80 -64.79
C MET A 1 -15.49 38.06 -63.56
N VAL A 2 -15.26 38.65 -62.38
CA VAL A 2 -15.69 38.24 -61.02
C VAL A 2 -14.74 37.31 -60.25
N THR A 3 -14.01 37.97 -59.35
CA THR A 3 -13.21 37.52 -58.21
C THR A 3 -14.13 37.21 -57.02
N LEU A 4 -13.88 36.14 -56.25
CA LEU A 4 -14.41 35.91 -54.90
C LEU A 4 -13.48 34.89 -54.20
N LEU A 5 -13.24 34.88 -52.90
CA LEU A 5 -13.38 35.80 -51.77
C LEU A 5 -12.65 35.07 -50.61
N ALA A 6 -12.18 35.82 -49.63
CA ALA A 6 -11.17 35.48 -48.63
C ALA A 6 -11.64 34.63 -47.41
N ALA A 7 -10.63 34.34 -46.55
CA ALA A 7 -10.67 34.15 -45.08
C ALA A 7 -11.18 32.80 -44.54
N ALA A 8 -10.67 32.20 -43.46
CA ALA A 8 -9.49 32.27 -42.59
C ALA A 8 -9.55 30.99 -41.71
N PRO A 9 -8.44 30.46 -41.15
CA PRO A 9 -8.51 29.27 -40.30
C PRO A 9 -9.14 29.61 -38.93
N LEU A 10 -10.22 28.92 -38.58
CA LEU A 10 -10.86 29.01 -37.27
C LEU A 10 -10.04 28.23 -36.23
N ILE A 11 -9.26 28.98 -35.46
CA ILE A 11 -8.62 28.57 -34.22
C ILE A 11 -9.71 28.06 -33.27
N THR A 12 -9.66 26.80 -32.87
CA THR A 12 -10.48 26.24 -31.79
C THR A 12 -9.58 25.93 -30.60
N PRO A 13 -9.60 26.73 -29.52
CA PRO A 13 -9.22 26.24 -28.21
C PRO A 13 -10.50 25.75 -27.54
N ALA A 14 -10.83 24.46 -27.69
CA ALA A 14 -11.74 23.82 -26.75
C ALA A 14 -10.99 23.60 -25.43
N GLN A 15 -10.82 24.68 -24.67
CA GLN A 15 -10.36 24.60 -23.29
C GLN A 15 -11.43 23.87 -22.48
N THR A 16 -11.17 22.60 -22.18
CA THR A 16 -11.86 21.85 -21.14
C THR A 16 -11.54 22.49 -19.79
N ALA A 17 -12.45 23.33 -19.31
CA ALA A 17 -12.40 23.86 -17.95
C ALA A 17 -12.58 22.70 -16.93
N PRO A 18 -11.86 22.73 -15.79
CA PRO A 18 -12.02 21.73 -14.74
C PRO A 18 -13.37 21.88 -14.04
N ARG A 19 -14.05 20.74 -13.84
CA ARG A 19 -15.31 20.57 -13.09
C ARG A 19 -15.05 20.68 -11.58
N SER A 20 -14.68 21.87 -11.15
CA SER A 20 -14.62 22.24 -9.73
C SER A 20 -15.48 23.49 -9.59
N GLU A 21 -16.39 23.53 -8.60
CA GLU A 21 -17.28 24.66 -8.25
C GLU A 21 -18.78 24.56 -8.58
N LEU A 22 -19.39 23.40 -8.33
CA LEU A 22 -20.84 23.31 -8.06
C LEU A 22 -21.02 21.97 -7.30
N LEU A 23 -21.34 21.86 -6.02
CA LEU A 23 -22.21 22.66 -5.18
C LEU A 23 -21.72 22.65 -3.72
N LYS A 24 -21.86 23.83 -3.12
CA LYS A 24 -21.87 24.12 -1.69
C LYS A 24 -23.21 23.65 -1.10
N GLY A 25 -23.15 22.94 0.02
CA GLY A 25 -24.31 22.71 0.89
C GLY A 25 -23.88 22.28 2.29
N PRO A 26 -23.85 23.18 3.29
CA PRO A 26 -23.82 22.79 4.68
C PRO A 26 -25.26 22.75 5.22
N SER A 27 -25.92 21.60 5.08
CA SER A 27 -27.13 21.27 5.83
C SER A 27 -26.72 20.41 7.03
N GLY A 28 -27.07 20.89 8.21
CA GLY A 28 -26.55 20.42 9.48
C GLY A 28 -26.77 18.95 9.78
N GLY A 29 -25.69 18.30 10.22
CA GLY A 29 -25.73 17.16 11.13
C GLY A 29 -25.01 17.58 12.41
N GLN A 30 -25.79 17.84 13.46
CA GLN A 30 -25.31 17.90 14.84
C GLN A 30 -25.29 16.46 15.40
N GLN A 31 -24.37 16.26 16.35
CA GLN A 31 -24.14 15.07 17.18
C GLN A 31 -23.31 13.98 16.48
N THR A 32 -22.19 13.50 17.03
CA THR A 32 -21.92 13.30 18.46
C THR A 32 -20.43 13.46 18.77
N GLU A 33 -20.17 14.34 19.72
CA GLU A 33 -19.00 14.37 20.60
C GLU A 33 -18.88 13.03 21.32
N LEU A 34 -17.75 12.32 21.20
CA LEU A 34 -17.26 11.35 22.18
C LEU A 34 -15.73 11.21 22.09
N GLY A 35 -15.04 11.73 23.11
CA GLY A 35 -13.73 11.31 23.64
C GLY A 35 -12.50 11.55 22.78
N SER A 36 -11.52 12.37 23.19
CA SER A 36 -10.55 12.06 24.28
C SER A 36 -10.07 10.61 24.15
N THR A 37 -8.84 10.33 23.71
CA THR A 37 -7.59 10.54 24.44
C THR A 37 -6.46 10.17 23.47
N ASN A 38 -5.46 11.03 23.31
CA ASN A 38 -4.09 10.77 23.76
C ASN A 38 -3.62 9.32 23.59
N GLY A 39 -2.95 9.09 22.46
CA GLY A 39 -2.16 7.91 22.13
C GLY A 39 -1.77 8.08 20.66
N GLU A 40 -0.67 8.75 20.30
CA GLU A 40 0.70 8.40 20.71
C GLU A 40 0.77 6.94 21.18
N ILE A 41 0.24 6.04 20.36
CA ILE A 41 0.76 4.69 20.30
C ILE A 41 1.89 4.79 19.30
N GLU A 42 3.02 5.36 19.76
CA GLU A 42 4.32 4.81 19.40
C GLU A 42 4.33 3.37 19.93
N SER A 43 3.56 2.49 19.29
CA SER A 43 3.71 1.07 19.53
C SER A 43 5.14 0.78 19.14
N SER A 44 5.92 0.31 20.11
CA SER A 44 7.26 -0.20 19.92
C SER A 44 7.20 -1.50 19.10
N ASP A 45 6.72 -1.39 17.86
CA ASP A 45 6.64 -2.45 16.84
C ASP A 45 7.87 -2.43 15.92
N ASP A 46 8.98 -1.83 16.38
CA ASP A 46 10.19 -1.73 15.55
C ASP A 46 10.82 -3.11 15.25
N GLU A 47 10.46 -4.13 16.04
CA GLU A 47 10.89 -5.53 15.87
C GLU A 47 9.89 -6.41 15.10
N SER A 48 8.63 -5.97 14.93
CA SER A 48 7.59 -6.83 14.35
C SER A 48 7.68 -6.87 12.82
N ILE A 49 7.69 -8.07 12.22
CA ILE A 49 7.76 -8.21 10.75
C ILE A 49 6.52 -7.59 10.09
N ARG A 50 6.78 -6.64 9.19
CA ARG A 50 5.77 -5.86 8.46
C ARG A 50 5.51 -6.44 7.08
N GLY A 51 4.25 -6.51 6.65
CA GLY A 51 3.86 -7.14 5.37
C GLY A 51 4.40 -6.46 4.11
N PHE A 52 4.91 -5.23 4.25
CA PHE A 52 5.56 -4.48 3.17
C PHE A 52 7.09 -4.72 3.08
N MET A 53 7.68 -5.45 4.03
CA MET A 53 9.09 -5.84 3.98
C MET A 53 9.36 -6.83 2.85
N THR A 54 10.60 -6.84 2.37
CA THR A 54 11.10 -7.80 1.39
C THR A 54 11.64 -9.06 2.09
N LEU A 55 11.82 -10.16 1.35
CA LEU A 55 12.44 -11.37 1.90
C LEU A 55 13.83 -11.08 2.49
N GLU A 56 14.59 -10.22 1.83
CA GLU A 56 15.91 -9.78 2.30
C GLU A 56 15.82 -8.99 3.61
N GLU A 57 14.87 -8.06 3.72
CA GLU A 57 14.67 -7.27 4.95
C GLU A 57 14.24 -8.18 6.11
N VAL A 58 13.32 -9.11 5.85
CA VAL A 58 12.88 -10.08 6.87
C VAL A 58 14.03 -10.98 7.30
N ALA A 59 14.85 -11.46 6.35
CA ALA A 59 16.02 -12.27 6.66
C ALA A 59 17.08 -11.49 7.46
N ASN A 60 17.27 -10.21 7.15
CA ASN A 60 18.19 -9.34 7.87
C ASN A 60 17.71 -9.06 9.30
N GLN A 61 16.42 -8.76 9.45
CA GLN A 61 15.80 -8.45 10.73
C GLN A 61 15.74 -9.67 11.67
N THR A 62 15.43 -10.86 11.13
CA THR A 62 15.26 -12.08 11.93
C THR A 62 16.54 -12.91 12.07
N GLY A 63 17.55 -12.64 11.25
CA GLY A 63 18.75 -13.48 11.14
C GLY A 63 18.51 -14.83 10.47
N VAL A 64 17.30 -15.11 9.97
CA VAL A 64 16.98 -16.37 9.28
C VAL A 64 17.26 -16.20 7.79
N PRO A 65 18.08 -17.06 7.16
CA PRO A 65 18.38 -16.94 5.74
C PRO A 65 17.12 -17.15 4.87
N ILE A 66 17.04 -16.41 3.77
CA ILE A 66 15.90 -16.44 2.83
C ILE A 66 15.56 -17.87 2.40
N SER A 67 16.56 -18.71 2.14
CA SER A 67 16.37 -20.11 1.77
C SER A 67 15.61 -20.89 2.84
N ASP A 68 15.96 -20.72 4.12
CA ASP A 68 15.34 -21.42 5.25
C ASP A 68 13.90 -20.93 5.48
N ILE A 69 13.66 -19.62 5.30
CA ILE A 69 12.30 -19.06 5.29
C ILE A 69 11.48 -19.70 4.17
N LEU A 70 12.00 -19.73 2.93
CA LEU A 70 11.28 -20.28 1.79
C LEU A 70 11.03 -21.79 1.94
N GLU A 71 12.00 -22.57 2.44
CA GLU A 71 11.81 -24.00 2.72
C GLU A 71 10.74 -24.24 3.78
N ARG A 72 10.77 -23.51 4.88
CA ARG A 72 9.78 -23.66 5.97
C ARG A 72 8.37 -23.23 5.56
N LEU A 73 8.26 -22.31 4.60
CA LEU A 73 6.98 -21.86 4.03
C LEU A 73 6.55 -22.63 2.77
N ASP A 74 7.29 -23.67 2.37
CA ASP A 74 7.04 -24.43 1.14
C ASP A 74 6.96 -23.54 -0.11
N LEU A 75 7.78 -22.49 -0.15
CA LEU A 75 7.86 -21.51 -1.23
C LEU A 75 9.02 -21.84 -2.19
N PRO A 76 8.89 -21.46 -3.48
CA PRO A 76 9.96 -21.70 -4.44
C PRO A 76 11.24 -20.92 -4.08
N LEU A 77 12.37 -21.63 -3.98
CA LEU A 77 13.70 -21.07 -3.69
C LEU A 77 14.21 -20.09 -4.75
N ASN A 78 13.59 -20.10 -5.94
CA ASN A 78 13.85 -19.15 -7.01
C ASN A 78 13.14 -17.79 -6.81
N THR A 79 12.58 -17.55 -5.62
CA THR A 79 11.93 -16.28 -5.32
C THR A 79 12.97 -15.17 -5.14
N ALA A 80 12.79 -14.05 -5.84
CA ALA A 80 13.68 -12.91 -5.74
C ALA A 80 13.75 -12.36 -4.30
N PRO A 81 14.94 -12.08 -3.75
CA PRO A 81 15.10 -11.55 -2.39
C PRO A 81 14.45 -10.17 -2.21
N SER A 82 14.36 -9.39 -3.30
CA SER A 82 13.68 -8.08 -3.33
C SER A 82 12.15 -8.17 -3.39
N LYS A 83 11.55 -9.38 -3.44
CA LYS A 83 10.08 -9.50 -3.41
C LYS A 83 9.54 -9.22 -2.01
N GLN A 84 8.43 -8.49 -1.96
CA GLN A 84 7.67 -8.30 -0.73
C GLN A 84 7.06 -9.61 -0.24
N VAL A 85 7.30 -9.92 1.03
CA VAL A 85 6.87 -11.19 1.64
C VAL A 85 5.35 -11.24 1.76
N GLY A 86 4.71 -10.13 2.16
CA GLY A 86 3.24 -10.07 2.27
C GLY A 86 2.53 -10.32 0.93
N ARG A 87 3.10 -9.85 -0.19
CA ARG A 87 2.53 -10.10 -1.53
C ARG A 87 2.75 -11.55 -1.97
N LEU A 88 3.91 -12.13 -1.63
CA LEU A 88 4.22 -13.52 -1.91
C LEU A 88 3.27 -14.46 -1.15
N LEU A 89 3.13 -14.27 0.15
CA LEU A 89 2.22 -15.05 1.00
C LEU A 89 0.79 -15.03 0.45
N ARG A 90 0.26 -13.84 0.15
CA ARG A 90 -1.08 -13.69 -0.44
C ARG A 90 -1.24 -14.41 -1.77
N ALA A 91 -0.21 -14.40 -2.63
CA ALA A 91 -0.24 -15.11 -3.91
C ALA A 91 -0.32 -16.63 -3.75
N HIS A 92 0.16 -17.16 -2.62
CA HIS A 92 0.10 -18.58 -2.26
C HIS A 92 -1.02 -18.90 -1.25
N GLY A 93 -1.88 -17.93 -0.91
CA GLY A 93 -2.96 -18.13 0.07
C GLY A 93 -2.48 -18.28 1.53
N MET A 94 -1.26 -17.84 1.83
CA MET A 94 -0.68 -17.88 3.17
C MET A 94 -0.83 -16.54 3.90
N GLU A 95 -0.72 -16.60 5.23
CA GLU A 95 -0.86 -15.45 6.12
C GLU A 95 0.48 -15.03 6.74
N MET A 96 0.55 -13.77 7.20
CA MET A 96 1.73 -13.23 7.87
C MET A 96 2.04 -13.96 9.18
N SER A 97 1.03 -14.54 9.83
CA SER A 97 1.18 -15.37 11.03
C SER A 97 2.05 -16.60 10.77
N ASN A 98 1.92 -17.24 9.60
CA ASN A 98 2.78 -18.37 9.23
C ASN A 98 4.24 -17.94 9.12
N LEU A 99 4.51 -16.78 8.51
CA LEU A 99 5.86 -16.23 8.42
C LEU A 99 6.43 -15.95 9.81
N ARG A 100 5.65 -15.31 10.70
CA ARG A 100 6.06 -15.00 12.08
C ARG A 100 6.35 -16.27 12.88
N GLN A 101 5.56 -17.32 12.70
CA GLN A 101 5.81 -18.62 13.32
C GLN A 101 7.11 -19.25 12.82
N VAL A 102 7.36 -19.18 11.51
CA VAL A 102 8.55 -19.75 10.86
C VAL A 102 9.84 -19.10 11.32
N VAL A 103 9.83 -17.79 11.50
CA VAL A 103 10.99 -16.98 11.95
C VAL A 103 11.07 -16.82 13.48
N GLY A 104 10.18 -17.48 14.24
CA GLY A 104 10.22 -17.47 15.70
C GLY A 104 9.81 -16.14 16.33
N GLN A 105 9.06 -15.30 15.61
CA GLN A 105 8.49 -14.03 16.07
C GLN A 105 7.07 -14.20 16.64
N ASP A 106 6.67 -15.43 16.93
CA ASP A 106 5.47 -15.70 17.72
C ASP A 106 5.81 -15.39 19.17
N GLU A 107 5.45 -14.19 19.61
CA GLU A 107 5.40 -13.79 21.02
C GLU A 107 4.31 -14.60 21.76
N SER A 108 4.35 -15.93 21.65
CA SER A 108 3.70 -16.83 22.59
C SER A 108 4.50 -16.74 23.88
N GLY A 109 4.13 -15.73 24.67
CA GLY A 109 4.53 -15.58 26.05
C GLY A 109 4.39 -16.90 26.80
N GLN A 110 5.49 -17.27 27.43
CA GLN A 110 5.58 -18.26 28.50
C GLN A 110 5.29 -17.57 29.84
#